data_AF-A0A948TMX6-F1
#
_entry.id   AF-A0A948TMX6-F1
#
_cell.length_a   1.000
_cell.length_b   1.000
_cell.length_c   1.000
_cell.angle_alpha   90.00
_cell.angle_beta   90.00
_cell.angle_gamma   90.00
#
_symmetry.space_group_name_H-M   'P 1'
#
loop_
_entity.id
_entity.type
_entity.pdbx_description
1 polymer ?
#
loop_
_entity_poly.entity_id
_entity_poly.type
_entity_poly.pdbx_seq_one_letter_code
_entity_poly.pdbx_strand_id
1 'polypeptide(L)'
;MACESSVVSPNRNPEMSRDEMEERLRYYLGITNFVWLEGALNEDITDAHIDGMARFLDSHTILAVARDDFGDLYESISMADYDKIVSARNAAGEPYKIVEFPRPKRR
;
A
#
# COMPACT_ATOMS: atom_id res chain seq x y z
N MET A 1 -3.50 -5.04 -0.49
CA MET A 1 -2.42 -4.04 -0.65
C MET A 1 -1.75 -3.86 0.69
N ALA A 2 -0.43 -3.75 0.74
CA ALA A 2 0.33 -3.51 1.96
C ALA A 2 1.66 -2.84 1.63
N CYS A 3 2.27 -2.16 2.61
CA CYS A 3 3.61 -1.60 2.49
C CYS A 3 4.61 -2.52 3.20
N GLU A 4 5.76 -2.75 2.57
CA GLU A 4 6.82 -3.60 3.14
C GLU A 4 7.48 -2.97 4.35
N SER A 5 7.70 -1.65 4.30
CA SER A 5 8.15 -0.83 5.44
C SER A 5 7.27 -0.96 6.68
N SER A 6 5.99 -1.28 6.52
CA SER A 6 5.06 -1.49 7.62
C SER A 6 4.96 -2.96 8.05
N VAL A 7 4.82 -3.89 7.09
CA VAL A 7 4.42 -5.27 7.41
C VAL A 7 5.63 -6.20 7.57
N VAL A 8 6.67 -6.04 6.76
CA VAL A 8 7.82 -6.96 6.70
C VAL A 8 9.05 -6.35 7.40
N SER A 9 8.94 -5.13 7.89
CA SER A 9 10.07 -4.38 8.43
C SER A 9 10.66 -4.99 9.71
N PRO A 10 11.96 -4.73 9.98
CA PRO A 10 12.62 -5.23 11.18
C PRO A 10 12.00 -4.80 12.51
N ASN A 11 11.31 -3.66 12.52
CA ASN A 11 10.66 -3.15 13.73
C ASN A 11 9.27 -3.78 13.98
N ARG A 12 8.76 -4.62 13.07
CA ARG A 12 7.54 -5.42 13.25
C ARG A 12 7.82 -6.92 13.22
N ASN A 13 8.50 -7.39 12.18
CA ASN A 13 8.70 -8.81 11.89
C ASN A 13 10.16 -9.09 11.45
N PRO A 14 11.15 -8.95 12.35
CA PRO A 14 12.58 -8.96 12.01
C PRO A 14 13.12 -10.24 11.37
N GLU A 15 12.46 -11.36 11.59
CA GLU A 15 12.90 -12.67 11.10
C GLU A 15 12.02 -13.20 9.97
N MET A 16 11.10 -12.39 9.44
CA MET A 16 10.14 -12.83 8.44
C MET A 16 10.43 -12.22 7.07
N SER A 17 10.61 -13.08 6.08
CA SER A 17 10.64 -12.67 4.68
C SER A 17 9.26 -12.29 4.16
N ARG A 18 9.22 -11.60 3.02
CA ARG A 18 7.97 -11.27 2.32
C ARG A 18 7.17 -12.53 1.98
N ASP A 19 7.83 -13.57 1.49
CA ASP A 19 7.16 -14.82 1.07
C ASP A 19 6.50 -15.52 2.24
N GLU A 20 7.19 -15.65 3.39
CA GLU A 20 6.61 -16.20 4.63
C GLU A 20 5.44 -15.36 5.15
N MET A 21 5.53 -14.03 5.03
CA MET A 21 4.43 -13.14 5.38
C MET A 21 3.23 -13.39 4.48
N GLU A 22 3.42 -13.50 3.17
CA GLU A 22 2.32 -13.79 2.27
C GLU A 22 1.71 -15.19 2.51
N GLU A 23 2.49 -16.20 2.87
CA GLU A 23 1.98 -17.52 3.28
C GLU A 23 1.07 -17.42 4.50
N ARG A 24 1.47 -16.64 5.51
CA ARG A 24 0.64 -16.38 6.70
C ARG A 24 -0.64 -15.64 6.33
N LEU A 25 -0.54 -14.61 5.51
CA LEU A 25 -1.71 -13.83 5.06
C LEU A 25 -2.65 -14.67 4.18
N ARG A 26 -2.12 -15.58 3.34
CA ARG A 26 -2.91 -16.60 2.63
C ARG A 26 -3.67 -17.49 3.60
N TYR A 27 -2.96 -18.04 4.59
CA TYR A 27 -3.55 -18.97 5.54
C TYR A 27 -4.64 -18.33 6.40
N TYR A 28 -4.38 -17.15 6.97
CA TYR A 28 -5.29 -16.51 7.92
C TYR A 28 -6.40 -15.68 7.27
N LEU A 29 -6.13 -15.04 6.13
CA LEU A 29 -7.05 -14.09 5.50
C LEU A 29 -7.57 -14.54 4.13
N GLY A 30 -7.07 -15.65 3.58
CA GLY A 30 -7.48 -16.17 2.28
C GLY A 30 -7.04 -15.30 1.10
N ILE A 31 -6.04 -14.43 1.27
CA ILE A 31 -5.57 -13.51 0.23
C ILE A 31 -4.81 -14.30 -0.84
N THR A 32 -5.23 -14.23 -2.10
CA THR A 32 -4.57 -14.93 -3.21
C THR A 32 -3.73 -14.03 -4.12
N ASN A 33 -3.92 -12.72 -4.03
CA ASN A 33 -3.25 -11.72 -4.85
C ASN A 33 -2.72 -10.58 -3.97
N PHE A 34 -1.43 -10.29 -4.10
CA PHE A 34 -0.74 -9.31 -3.29
C PHE A 34 -0.26 -8.13 -4.14
N VAL A 35 -0.39 -6.94 -3.57
CA VAL A 35 0.10 -5.69 -4.16
C VAL A 35 0.93 -5.03 -3.07
N TRP A 36 2.25 -5.05 -3.27
CA TRP A 36 3.25 -4.60 -2.32
C TRP A 36 3.81 -3.25 -2.72
N LEU A 37 3.74 -2.29 -1.81
CA LEU A 37 4.42 -1.00 -1.90
C LEU A 37 5.70 -1.05 -1.07
N GLU A 38 6.70 -0.27 -1.43
CA GLU A 38 7.90 -0.12 -0.60
C GLU A 38 7.55 0.65 0.67
N GLY A 39 6.78 1.73 0.54
CA GLY A 39 6.41 2.65 1.61
C GLY A 39 7.59 3.46 2.13
N ALA A 40 7.55 3.89 3.39
CA ALA A 40 8.58 4.70 4.02
C ALA A 40 8.85 4.19 5.44
N LEU A 41 10.11 3.91 5.76
CA LEU A 41 10.52 3.31 7.03
C LEU A 41 11.08 4.37 7.99
N ASN A 42 10.64 4.34 9.26
CA ASN A 42 11.07 5.25 10.34
C ASN A 42 10.78 6.74 10.11
N GLU A 43 9.80 7.08 9.26
CA GLU A 43 9.38 8.48 9.05
C GLU A 43 8.12 8.87 9.83
N ASP A 44 7.36 7.87 10.26
CA ASP A 44 6.22 8.03 11.15
C ASP A 44 6.10 6.81 12.08
N ILE A 45 5.10 6.81 12.96
CA ILE A 45 4.88 5.71 13.90
C ILE A 45 4.38 4.43 13.23
N THR A 46 3.87 4.52 12.00
CA THR A 46 3.24 3.42 11.29
C THR A 46 4.16 2.75 10.27
N ASP A 47 5.25 3.40 9.90
CA ASP A 47 6.13 3.01 8.79
C ASP A 47 5.33 2.91 7.49
N ALA A 48 4.57 3.97 7.21
CA ALA A 48 3.71 4.11 6.05
C ALA A 48 2.65 3.01 5.91
N HIS A 49 1.71 2.92 6.86
CA HIS A 49 0.55 2.06 6.69
C HIS A 49 -0.20 2.36 5.38
N ILE A 50 -0.63 1.30 4.69
CA ILE A 50 -1.30 1.38 3.38
C ILE A 50 -2.60 2.22 3.42
N ASP A 51 -3.31 2.24 4.54
CA ASP A 51 -4.58 2.96 4.68
C ASP A 51 -4.44 4.49 4.68
N GLY A 52 -3.22 5.01 4.89
CA GLY A 52 -2.87 6.41 4.68
C GLY A 52 -2.70 6.80 3.19
N MET A 53 -2.55 5.81 2.30
CA MET A 53 -2.27 6.00 0.87
C MET A 53 -3.41 5.53 -0.03
N ALA A 54 -3.95 4.34 0.22
CA ALA A 54 -4.98 3.74 -0.62
C ALA A 54 -5.86 2.72 0.12
N ARG A 55 -7.13 2.60 -0.30
CA ARG A 55 -8.08 1.60 0.21
C ARG A 55 -9.01 1.14 -0.91
N PHE A 56 -9.49 -0.10 -0.82
CA PHE A 56 -10.57 -0.57 -1.68
C PHE A 56 -11.90 0.04 -1.24
N LEU A 57 -12.63 0.65 -2.18
CA LEU A 57 -14.03 1.08 -1.96
C LEU A 57 -15.00 -0.07 -2.18
N ASP A 58 -14.70 -0.90 -3.18
CA ASP A 58 -15.43 -2.10 -3.55
C ASP A 58 -14.47 -3.08 -4.26
N SER A 59 -15.00 -4.14 -4.87
CA SER A 59 -14.22 -5.18 -5.56
C SER A 59 -13.52 -4.71 -6.84
N HIS A 60 -13.84 -3.52 -7.36
CA HIS A 60 -13.31 -2.99 -8.62
C HIS A 60 -12.76 -1.58 -8.51
N THR A 61 -12.81 -0.94 -7.33
CA THR A 61 -12.44 0.46 -7.16
C THR A 61 -11.46 0.65 -6.01
N ILE A 62 -10.36 1.36 -6.28
CA ILE A 62 -9.42 1.85 -5.26
C ILE A 62 -9.60 3.35 -5.09
N LEU A 63 -9.75 3.79 -3.85
CA LEU A 63 -9.54 5.18 -3.43
C LEU A 63 -8.06 5.38 -3.11
N ALA A 64 -7.39 6.33 -3.74
CA ALA A 64 -5.99 6.66 -3.51
C ALA A 64 -5.80 8.16 -3.23
N VAL A 65 -4.77 8.52 -2.47
CA VAL A 65 -4.31 9.92 -2.37
C VAL A 65 -4.01 10.42 -3.79
N ALA A 66 -4.41 11.65 -4.10
CA ALA A 66 -4.19 12.25 -5.43
C ALA A 66 -2.71 12.24 -5.82
N ARG A 67 -2.43 12.06 -7.12
CA ARG A 67 -1.04 11.94 -7.62
C ARG A 67 -0.16 13.12 -7.22
N ASP A 68 -0.72 14.32 -7.30
CA ASP A 68 -0.03 15.57 -6.98
C ASP A 68 0.28 15.71 -5.47
N ASP A 69 -0.41 14.96 -4.62
CA ASP A 69 -0.22 14.94 -3.17
C ASP A 69 0.64 13.76 -2.69
N PHE A 70 0.80 12.71 -3.52
CA PHE A 70 1.36 11.44 -3.10
C PHE A 70 2.85 11.55 -2.74
N GLY A 71 3.64 12.26 -3.55
CA GLY A 71 5.08 12.45 -3.34
C GLY A 71 5.42 13.23 -2.07
N ASP A 72 4.43 13.90 -1.47
CA ASP A 72 4.59 14.69 -0.25
C ASP A 72 4.09 13.95 1.01
N LEU A 73 3.72 12.67 0.90
CA LEU A 73 3.22 11.89 2.05
C LEU A 73 4.34 11.55 3.04
N TYR A 74 5.51 11.18 2.52
CA TYR A 74 6.73 10.86 3.27
C TYR A 74 7.93 11.39 2.48
N GLU A 75 9.04 11.67 3.15
CA GLU A 75 10.29 12.13 2.55
C GLU A 75 10.89 11.09 1.58
N SER A 76 10.85 9.80 1.93
CA SER A 76 11.38 8.72 1.08
C SER A 76 10.36 8.01 0.19
N ILE A 77 9.09 8.46 0.16
CA ILE A 77 8.07 7.77 -0.65
C ILE A 77 8.43 7.85 -2.14
N SER A 78 8.33 6.71 -2.82
CA SER A 78 8.59 6.62 -4.25
C SER A 78 7.31 6.76 -5.06
N MET A 79 7.34 7.53 -6.16
CA MET A 79 6.25 7.53 -7.14
C MET A 79 6.03 6.16 -7.80
N ALA A 80 7.00 5.24 -7.70
CA ALA A 80 6.80 3.85 -8.11
C ALA A 80 5.69 3.16 -7.29
N ASP A 81 5.49 3.55 -6.02
CA ASP A 81 4.40 3.01 -5.22
C ASP A 81 3.04 3.54 -5.69
N TYR A 82 2.96 4.80 -6.10
CA TYR A 82 1.77 5.32 -6.78
C TYR A 82 1.47 4.53 -8.05
N ASP A 83 2.50 4.30 -8.88
CA ASP A 83 2.37 3.58 -10.14
C ASP A 83 1.92 2.12 -9.91
N LYS A 84 2.36 1.47 -8.82
CA LYS A 84 1.86 0.14 -8.39
C LYS A 84 0.39 0.18 -7.97
N ILE A 85 -0.07 1.23 -7.29
CA ILE A 85 -1.49 1.39 -6.90
C ILE A 85 -2.36 1.52 -8.16
N VAL A 86 -1.98 2.38 -9.10
CA VAL A 86 -2.81 2.63 -10.30
C VAL A 86 -2.74 1.53 -11.35
N SER A 87 -1.65 0.73 -11.37
CA SER A 87 -1.51 -0.43 -12.25
C SER A 87 -1.96 -1.75 -11.62
N ALA A 88 -2.40 -1.71 -10.35
CA ALA A 88 -2.87 -2.88 -9.64
C ALA A 88 -4.04 -3.56 -10.38
N ARG A 89 -4.05 -4.89 -10.29
CA ARG A 89 -5.10 -5.74 -10.88
C ARG A 89 -5.72 -6.62 -9.81
N ASN A 90 -7.00 -6.93 -9.98
CA ASN A 90 -7.70 -7.86 -9.11
C ASN A 90 -7.24 -9.31 -9.37
N ALA A 91 -7.76 -10.26 -8.58
CA ALA A 91 -7.41 -11.67 -8.71
C ALA A 91 -7.83 -12.29 -10.07
N ALA A 92 -8.74 -11.64 -10.82
CA ALA A 92 -9.12 -12.02 -12.18
C ALA A 92 -8.24 -11.36 -13.26
N GLY A 93 -7.26 -10.53 -12.87
CA GLY A 93 -6.38 -9.81 -13.79
C GLY A 93 -6.98 -8.50 -14.34
N GLU A 94 -8.13 -8.07 -13.85
CA GLU A 94 -8.80 -6.85 -14.31
C GLU A 94 -8.22 -5.62 -13.59
N PRO A 95 -8.05 -4.47 -14.27
CA PRO A 95 -7.57 -3.26 -13.65
C PRO A 95 -8.62 -2.67 -12.71
N TYR A 96 -8.18 -2.08 -11.60
CA TYR A 96 -9.07 -1.31 -10.73
C TYR A 96 -9.38 0.07 -11.33
N LYS A 97 -10.60 0.56 -11.10
CA LYS A 97 -10.92 1.97 -11.23
C LYS A 97 -10.24 2.74 -10.10
N ILE A 98 -9.50 3.79 -10.44
CA ILE A 98 -8.87 4.66 -9.45
C ILE A 98 -9.75 5.89 -9.22
N VAL A 99 -10.07 6.17 -7.97
CA VAL A 99 -10.67 7.43 -7.51
C VAL A 99 -9.63 8.12 -6.65
N GLU A 100 -9.25 9.33 -7.05
CA GLU A 100 -8.27 10.12 -6.31
C GLU A 100 -8.97 11.02 -5.28
N PHE A 101 -8.35 11.22 -4.11
CA PHE A 101 -8.78 12.22 -3.14
C PHE A 101 -7.64 13.18 -2.77
N PRO A 102 -7.89 14.49 -2.73
CA PRO A 102 -6.86 15.47 -2.38
C PRO A 102 -6.60 15.45 -0.87
N ARG A 103 -5.38 15.78 -0.47
CA ARG A 103 -5.08 16.02 0.95
C ARG A 103 -5.76 17.29 1.44
N PRO A 104 -6.20 17.33 2.72
CA PRO A 104 -6.63 18.57 3.33
C PRO A 104 -5.52 19.61 3.29
N LYS A 105 -5.83 20.82 2.83
CA LYS A 105 -4.88 21.94 2.91
C LYS A 105 -4.66 22.31 4.37
N ARG A 106 -3.40 22.52 4.76
CA ARG A 106 -3.09 23.13 6.06
C ARG A 106 -3.76 24.50 6.13
N ARG A 107 -4.45 24.76 7.23
CA ARG A 107 -5.05 26.06 7.54
C ARG A 107 -4.04 26.97 8.21
#